data_AF-A0A7C6DK27-F1
#
_entry.id   AF-A0A7C6DK27-F1
#
_cell.length_a   1.000
_cell.length_b   1.000
_cell.length_c   1.000
_cell.angle_alpha   90.00
_cell.angle_beta   90.00
_cell.angle_gamma   90.00
#
_symmetry.space_group_name_H-M   'P 1'
#
loop_
_entity.id
_entity.type
_entity.pdbx_description
1 polymer ?
#
loop_
_entity_poly.entity_id
_entity_poly.type
_entity_poly.pdbx_seq_one_letter_code
_entity_poly.pdbx_strand_id
1 'polypeptide(L)'
;MKIVSFQTWLCKRQEALFDSTRTGRSPMNWDVVVVRLTSDSGLQGHATALAARSGNVTQAYLHETIAPVVLGRDVCQRERIWHELWDIDRHLTFFPVYLPGPV
;
A
#
# COMPACT_ATOMS: atom_id res chain seq x y z
N MET A 1 4.77 -11.79 17.96
CA MET A 1 3.98 -12.36 16.84
C MET A 1 4.49 -11.74 15.56
N LYS A 2 5.06 -12.54 14.66
CA LYS A 2 5.75 -12.04 13.46
C LYS A 2 4.82 -12.01 12.25
N ILE A 3 4.93 -10.98 11.41
CA ILE A 3 4.24 -10.92 10.12
C ILE A 3 4.91 -11.91 9.16
N VAL A 4 4.15 -12.87 8.64
CA VAL A 4 4.66 -13.96 7.77
C VAL A 4 4.08 -13.92 6.35
N SER A 5 3.05 -13.12 6.12
CA SER A 5 2.39 -13.01 4.81
C SER A 5 2.01 -11.57 4.50
N PHE A 6 2.23 -11.18 3.25
CA PHE A 6 1.86 -9.90 2.66
C PHE A 6 1.09 -10.18 1.36
N GLN A 7 -0.20 -9.85 1.33
CA GLN A 7 -1.07 -10.14 0.20
C GLN A 7 -1.77 -8.89 -0.27
N THR A 8 -1.98 -8.78 -1.58
CA THR A 8 -2.69 -7.64 -2.17
C THR A 8 -3.76 -8.07 -3.17
N TRP A 9 -4.85 -7.32 -3.23
CA TRP A 9 -5.90 -7.46 -4.24
C TRP A 9 -6.23 -6.11 -4.84
N LEU A 10 -6.33 -6.06 -6.17
CA LEU A 10 -6.86 -4.91 -6.87
C LEU A 10 -8.40 -4.93 -6.81
N CYS A 11 -8.96 -3.92 -6.18
CA CYS A 11 -10.39 -3.68 -6.14
C CYS A 11 -10.76 -2.62 -7.19
N LYS A 12 -11.33 -3.09 -8.31
CA LYS A 12 -11.85 -2.22 -9.35
C LYS A 12 -13.20 -1.65 -8.93
N ARG A 13 -13.35 -0.33 -8.96
CA ARG A 13 -14.61 0.32 -8.53
C ARG A 13 -15.69 0.33 -9.61
N GLN A 14 -15.29 0.25 -10.88
CA GLN A 14 -16.20 0.27 -12.04
C GLN A 14 -17.12 1.50 -12.12
N GLU A 15 -16.73 2.61 -11.48
CA GLU A 15 -17.51 3.84 -11.41
C GLU A 15 -16.63 5.06 -11.73
N ALA A 16 -17.21 6.04 -12.42
CA ALA A 16 -16.57 7.33 -12.66
C ALA A 16 -16.86 8.28 -11.49
N LEU A 17 -15.92 8.39 -10.56
CA LEU A 17 -16.10 9.19 -9.34
C LEU A 17 -15.83 10.69 -9.52
N PHE A 18 -15.12 11.07 -10.59
CA PHE A 18 -14.69 12.43 -10.84
C PHE A 18 -14.84 12.80 -12.31
N ASP A 19 -14.92 14.09 -12.57
CA ASP A 19 -14.99 14.63 -13.92
C ASP A 19 -13.77 14.22 -14.77
N SER A 20 -14.06 13.69 -15.95
CA SER A 20 -13.10 13.29 -16.97
C SER A 20 -12.22 14.44 -17.49
N THR A 21 -12.64 15.70 -17.34
CA THR A 21 -11.87 16.88 -17.80
C THR A 21 -10.48 16.97 -17.16
N ARG A 22 -10.28 16.37 -15.98
CA ARG A 22 -9.01 16.39 -15.23
C ARG A 22 -8.12 15.15 -15.46
N THR A 23 -8.53 14.24 -16.35
CA THR A 23 -7.84 12.96 -16.58
C THR A 23 -6.86 13.01 -17.76
N GLY A 24 -7.03 13.96 -18.68
CA GLY A 24 -6.25 13.99 -19.91
C GLY A 24 -6.44 12.71 -20.72
N ARG A 25 -5.34 12.08 -21.17
CA ARG A 25 -5.37 10.78 -21.87
C ARG A 25 -5.08 9.59 -20.96
N SER A 26 -4.83 9.82 -19.68
CA SER A 26 -4.54 8.78 -18.70
C SER A 26 -5.77 8.58 -17.82
N PRO A 27 -6.50 7.47 -17.95
CA PRO A 27 -7.68 7.24 -17.12
C PRO A 27 -7.30 7.26 -15.63
N MET A 28 -8.21 7.78 -14.83
CA MET A 28 -8.10 7.81 -13.38
C MET A 28 -9.22 6.96 -12.83
N ASN A 29 -9.02 5.64 -12.74
CA ASN A 29 -10.08 4.73 -12.35
C ASN A 29 -10.41 4.81 -10.85
N TRP A 30 -9.55 5.46 -10.06
CA TRP A 30 -9.74 5.59 -8.61
C TRP A 30 -9.89 4.24 -7.90
N ASP A 31 -9.29 3.21 -8.48
CA ASP A 31 -9.22 1.87 -7.89
C ASP A 31 -8.47 1.91 -6.56
N VAL A 32 -8.66 0.86 -5.77
CA VAL A 32 -8.03 0.69 -4.46
C VAL A 32 -7.32 -0.65 -4.44
N VAL A 33 -6.16 -0.70 -3.79
CA VAL A 33 -5.50 -1.97 -3.47
C VAL A 33 -5.77 -2.29 -2.01
N VAL A 34 -6.34 -3.47 -1.76
CA VAL A 34 -6.46 -4.01 -0.40
C VAL A 34 -5.16 -4.71 -0.06
N VAL A 35 -4.63 -4.45 1.14
CA VAL A 35 -3.45 -5.11 1.71
C VAL A 35 -3.92 -5.96 2.88
N ARG A 36 -3.45 -7.21 2.94
CA ARG A 36 -3.60 -8.07 4.11
C ARG A 36 -2.23 -8.51 4.62
N LEU A 37 -2.02 -8.30 5.91
CA LEU A 37 -0.90 -8.84 6.65
C LEU A 37 -1.41 -10.00 7.50
N THR A 38 -0.65 -11.08 7.58
CA THR A 38 -0.98 -12.22 8.47
C THR A 38 0.22 -12.56 9.33
N SER A 39 0.00 -12.74 10.64
CA SER A 39 1.03 -13.17 11.58
C SER A 39 1.20 -14.69 11.60
N ASP A 40 2.30 -15.14 12.21
CA ASP A 40 2.57 -16.52 12.58
C ASP A 40 1.48 -17.16 13.46
N SER A 41 0.79 -16.36 14.28
CA SER A 41 -0.36 -16.78 15.09
C SER A 41 -1.70 -16.80 14.33
N GLY A 42 -1.71 -16.42 13.05
CA GLY A 42 -2.92 -16.33 12.23
C GLY A 42 -3.73 -15.04 12.39
N LEU A 43 -3.26 -14.07 13.18
CA LEU A 43 -3.88 -12.75 13.28
C LEU A 43 -3.78 -12.03 11.93
N GLN A 44 -4.88 -11.44 11.49
CA GLN A 44 -4.97 -10.73 10.21
C GLN A 44 -5.25 -9.25 10.41
N GLY A 45 -4.46 -8.41 9.74
CA GLY A 45 -4.69 -6.97 9.61
C GLY A 45 -5.02 -6.63 8.16
N HIS A 46 -5.94 -5.71 7.95
CA HIS A 46 -6.34 -5.24 6.62
C HIS A 46 -6.14 -3.73 6.53
N ALA A 47 -5.63 -3.27 5.38
CA ALA A 47 -5.46 -1.88 5.05
C ALA A 47 -5.78 -1.63 3.58
N THR A 48 -5.82 -0.37 3.17
CA THR A 48 -6.07 0.02 1.77
C THR A 48 -5.07 1.05 1.31
N ALA A 49 -4.65 0.96 0.06
CA ALA A 49 -3.80 1.94 -0.62
C ALA A 49 -4.51 2.49 -1.85
N LEU A 50 -4.31 3.78 -2.13
CA LEU A 50 -4.87 4.40 -3.32
C LEU A 50 -4.18 3.87 -4.58
N ALA A 51 -4.97 3.50 -5.58
CA ALA A 51 -4.52 2.98 -6.88
C ALA A 51 -5.12 3.80 -8.04
N ALA A 52 -5.25 5.11 -7.83
CA ALA A 52 -6.09 5.96 -8.67
C ALA A 52 -5.63 6.10 -10.12
N ARG A 53 -4.34 5.90 -10.40
CA ARG A 53 -3.75 5.98 -11.75
C ARG A 53 -3.44 4.60 -12.34
N SER A 54 -2.98 3.67 -11.50
CA SER A 54 -2.72 2.29 -11.92
C SER A 54 -2.62 1.38 -10.70
N GLY A 55 -3.58 0.45 -10.56
CA GLY A 55 -3.55 -0.56 -9.51
C GLY A 55 -2.37 -1.50 -9.60
N ASN A 56 -1.96 -1.87 -10.81
CA ASN A 56 -0.81 -2.77 -11.01
C ASN A 56 0.49 -2.13 -10.54
N VAL A 57 0.69 -0.84 -10.84
CA VAL A 57 1.88 -0.10 -10.38
C VAL A 57 1.85 0.03 -8.86
N THR A 58 0.71 0.37 -8.26
CA THR A 58 0.57 0.41 -6.80
C THR A 58 0.87 -0.96 -6.17
N GLN A 59 0.35 -2.06 -6.72
CA GLN A 59 0.64 -3.41 -6.20
C GLN A 59 2.11 -3.77 -6.29
N ALA A 60 2.75 -3.55 -7.46
CA ALA A 60 4.18 -3.81 -7.63
C ALA A 60 5.00 -3.00 -6.63
N TYR A 61 4.69 -1.71 -6.50
CA TYR A 61 5.33 -0.82 -5.55
C TYR A 61 5.22 -1.32 -4.10
N LEU A 62 4.02 -1.71 -3.67
CA LEU A 62 3.77 -2.25 -2.33
C LEU A 62 4.61 -3.51 -2.06
N HIS A 63 4.71 -4.41 -3.03
CA HIS A 63 5.50 -5.64 -2.90
C HIS A 63 7.01 -5.38 -2.92
N GLU A 64 7.47 -4.44 -3.75
CA GLU A 64 8.90 -4.14 -3.87
C GLU A 64 9.43 -3.26 -2.72
N THR A 65 8.60 -2.35 -2.21
CA THR A 65 9.06 -1.31 -1.26
C THR A 65 8.53 -1.53 0.16
N ILE A 66 7.25 -1.90 0.31
CA ILE A 66 6.60 -1.96 1.62
C ILE A 66 6.69 -3.34 2.25
N ALA A 67 6.50 -4.41 1.47
CA ALA A 67 6.55 -5.78 1.98
C ALA A 67 7.87 -6.10 2.70
N PRO A 68 9.07 -5.71 2.19
CA PRO A 68 10.34 -5.96 2.90
C PRO A 68 10.45 -5.26 4.26
N VAL A 69 9.80 -4.12 4.43
CA VAL A 69 9.84 -3.34 5.69
C VAL A 69 9.03 -4.04 6.80
N VAL A 70 7.93 -4.72 6.43
CA VAL A 70 6.97 -5.30 7.38
C VAL A 70 7.12 -6.81 7.58
N LEU A 71 7.57 -7.57 6.58
CA LEU A 71 7.73 -9.02 6.69
C LEU A 71 8.80 -9.39 7.74
N GLY A 72 8.51 -10.40 8.57
CA GLY A 72 9.37 -10.83 9.68
C GLY A 72 9.37 -9.91 10.91
N ARG A 73 8.65 -8.78 10.86
CA ARG A 73 8.54 -7.83 11.98
C ARG A 73 7.50 -8.27 12.99
N ASP A 74 7.71 -7.85 14.24
CA ASP A 74 6.72 -8.10 15.28
C ASP A 74 5.57 -7.09 15.14
N VAL A 75 4.33 -7.56 15.14
CA VAL A 75 3.13 -6.72 14.99
C VAL A 75 3.03 -5.62 16.06
N CYS A 76 3.59 -5.84 17.26
CA CYS A 76 3.59 -4.85 18.34
C CYS A 76 4.63 -3.73 18.12
N GLN A 77 5.50 -3.85 17.12
CA GLN A 77 6.53 -2.85 16.80
C GLN A 77 6.06 -1.80 15.79
N ARG A 78 4.74 -1.56 15.68
CA ARG A 78 4.12 -0.63 14.72
C ARG A 78 4.87 0.70 14.59
N GLU A 79 5.16 1.36 15.72
CA GLU A 79 5.84 2.68 15.70
C GLU A 79 7.28 2.60 15.17
N ARG A 80 8.00 1.53 15.49
CA ARG A 80 9.36 1.31 14.98
C ARG A 80 9.36 1.02 13.48
N ILE A 81 8.40 0.23 13.01
CA ILE A 81 8.18 -0.05 11.58
C ILE A 81 7.85 1.25 10.84
N TRP A 82 6.99 2.09 11.43
CA TRP A 82 6.61 3.40 10.90
C TRP A 82 7.81 4.35 10.76
N HIS A 83 8.67 4.44 11.78
CA HIS A 83 9.87 5.27 11.68
C HIS A 83 10.84 4.82 10.60
N GLU A 84 11.04 3.50 10.46
CA GLU A 84 11.90 2.93 9.41
C GLU A 84 11.34 3.21 8.01
N LEU A 85 10.02 3.11 7.84
CA LEU A 85 9.33 3.52 6.62
C LEU A 85 9.65 4.99 6.27
N TRP A 86 9.62 5.88 7.25
CA TRP A 86 9.98 7.29 7.05
C TRP A 86 11.48 7.54 6.85
N ASP A 87 12.37 6.69 7.37
CA ASP A 87 13.80 6.80 7.09
C ASP A 87 14.09 6.50 5.61
N ILE A 88 13.37 5.55 5.02
CA ILE A 88 13.44 5.20 3.60
C ILE A 88 12.90 6.36 2.72
N ASP A 89 11.83 7.02 3.15
CA ASP A 89 11.19 8.13 2.42
C ASP A 89 12.01 9.45 2.40
N ARG A 90 13.08 9.55 3.20
CA ARG A 90 13.79 10.81 3.44
C ARG A 90 14.96 11.13 2.50
N HIS A 91 15.39 10.19 1.64
CA HIS A 91 16.61 10.33 0.83
C HIS A 91 16.34 10.63 -0.65
N LEU A 92 15.53 11.66 -0.95
CA LEU A 92 15.12 12.04 -2.33
C LEU A 92 14.32 10.96 -3.08
N THR A 93 13.93 9.88 -2.41
CA THR A 93 13.15 8.75 -2.94
C THR A 93 11.76 8.74 -2.31
N PHE A 94 10.99 9.79 -2.61
CA PHE A 94 9.67 9.99 -2.03
C PHE A 94 8.68 8.91 -2.48
N PHE A 95 7.94 8.37 -1.53
CA PHE A 95 6.79 7.54 -1.78
C PHE A 95 5.72 8.34 -2.52
N PRO A 96 4.85 7.67 -3.31
CA PRO A 96 3.65 8.33 -3.79
C PRO A 96 2.88 8.90 -2.59
N VAL A 97 2.52 10.19 -2.62
CA VAL A 97 1.95 10.92 -1.46
C VAL A 97 0.76 10.23 -0.79
N TYR A 98 0.01 9.42 -1.54
CA TYR A 98 -1.18 8.68 -1.09
C TYR A 98 -0.88 7.26 -0.57
N LEU A 99 0.39 6.86 -0.52
CA LEU A 99 0.84 5.51 -0.19
C LEU A 99 1.30 5.28 1.26
N PRO A 100 1.63 6.29 2.10
CA PRO A 100 1.99 6.04 3.51
C PRO A 100 0.81 5.60 4.39
N GLY A 101 -0.44 5.95 4.03
CA GLY A 101 -1.64 5.66 4.83
C GLY A 101 -1.96 4.19 5.19
N PRO A 102 -1.49 3.13 4.48
CA PRO A 102 -1.82 1.73 4.78
C PRO A 102 -0.92 1.03 5.83
N VAL A 103 0.17 1.66 6.30
CA VAL A 103 1.18 1.02 7.19
C VAL A 103 1.04 1.51 8.63
#